data_AF-A0A4P9TDR5-F1
#
_entry.id   AF-A0A4P9TDR5-F1
#
_cell.length_a   1.000
_cell.length_b   1.000
_cell.length_c   1.000
_cell.angle_alpha   90.00
_cell.angle_beta   90.00
_cell.angle_gamma   90.00
#
_symmetry.space_group_name_H-M   'P 1'
#
loop_
_entity.id
_entity.type
_entity.pdbx_description
1 polymer ?
#
loop_
_entity_poly.entity_id
_entity_poly.type
_entity_poly.pdbx_seq_one_letter_code
_entity_poly.pdbx_strand_id
1 'polypeptide(L)'
;MGVRPPSSGDNEEPDSIEFGIAAVDAHLRDADLSFPATKDDIEAELGHERIPYDVHGNDVPLSEMLAEVPTAEFDSRQELLNQLHKPFEAYRRNNSGGVVAQVRSLLPF
;
A
#
# COMPACT_ATOMS: atom_id res chain seq x y z
N MET A 1 -35.48 -23.02 -35.11
CA MET A 1 -35.02 -22.09 -34.06
C MET A 1 -33.73 -22.63 -33.48
N GLY A 2 -32.63 -21.88 -33.51
CA GLY A 2 -31.38 -22.23 -32.82
C GLY A 2 -31.12 -21.20 -31.73
N VAL A 3 -31.03 -21.64 -30.47
CA VAL A 3 -30.84 -20.74 -29.33
C VAL A 3 -29.39 -20.28 -29.29
N ARG A 4 -29.17 -18.98 -29.09
CA ARG A 4 -27.85 -18.40 -28.82
C ARG A 4 -27.49 -18.69 -27.36
N PRO A 5 -26.27 -19.17 -27.03
CA PRO A 5 -25.85 -19.28 -25.64
C PRO A 5 -25.70 -17.87 -25.04
N PRO A 6 -26.01 -17.67 -23.74
CA PRO A 6 -25.73 -16.41 -23.09
C PRO A 6 -24.22 -16.18 -23.05
N SER A 7 -23.81 -14.96 -23.39
CA SER A 7 -22.47 -14.49 -23.11
C SER A 7 -22.37 -14.33 -21.59
N SER A 8 -21.56 -15.16 -20.93
CA SER A 8 -21.06 -14.85 -19.58
C SER A 8 -20.15 -13.63 -19.72
N GLY A 9 -20.76 -12.45 -19.72
CA GLY A 9 -20.10 -11.25 -19.25
C GLY A 9 -20.06 -11.36 -17.75
N ASP A 10 -18.84 -11.40 -17.22
CA ASP A 10 -18.39 -10.80 -15.96
C ASP A 10 -16.97 -11.31 -15.78
N ASN A 11 -16.06 -10.72 -16.58
CA ASN A 11 -14.65 -10.70 -16.20
C ASN A 11 -14.51 -9.65 -15.09
N GLU A 12 -15.06 -9.94 -13.91
CA GLU A 12 -14.47 -9.39 -12.69
C GLU A 12 -13.11 -10.08 -12.59
N GLU A 13 -12.09 -9.43 -13.14
CA GLU A 13 -10.72 -9.73 -12.80
C GLU A 13 -10.65 -9.80 -11.27
N PRO A 14 -10.04 -10.85 -10.69
CA PRO A 14 -9.97 -10.96 -9.24
C PRO A 14 -9.38 -9.67 -8.71
N ASP A 15 -10.07 -9.02 -7.76
CA ASP A 15 -9.56 -7.86 -7.01
C ASP A 15 -8.12 -8.20 -6.60
N SER A 16 -7.17 -7.58 -7.29
CA SER A 16 -5.76 -7.81 -7.00
C SER A 16 -5.54 -7.25 -5.62
N ILE A 17 -5.16 -8.09 -4.66
CA ILE A 17 -4.91 -7.62 -3.30
C ILE A 17 -3.62 -6.79 -3.33
N GLU A 18 -3.76 -5.48 -3.20
CA GLU A 18 -2.66 -4.52 -3.24
C GLU A 18 -2.08 -4.28 -1.84
N PHE A 19 -0.75 -4.11 -1.77
CA PHE A 19 -0.04 -3.87 -0.52
C PHE A 19 1.09 -2.85 -0.71
N GLY A 20 1.43 -2.15 0.37
CA GLY A 20 2.49 -1.15 0.42
C GLY A 20 2.29 -0.09 -0.67
N ILE A 21 3.32 0.15 -1.46
CA ILE A 21 3.28 1.17 -2.51
C ILE A 21 2.23 0.91 -3.59
N ALA A 22 1.82 -0.34 -3.83
CA ALA A 22 0.74 -0.63 -4.78
C ALA A 22 -0.61 -0.14 -4.23
N ALA A 23 -0.87 -0.35 -2.95
CA ALA A 23 -2.07 0.18 -2.30
C ALA A 23 -2.04 1.71 -2.25
N VAL A 24 -0.89 2.33 -1.97
CA VAL A 24 -0.73 3.79 -2.08
C VAL A 24 -1.03 4.28 -3.50
N ASP A 25 -0.55 3.56 -4.52
CA ASP A 25 -0.80 3.88 -5.92
C ASP A 25 -2.30 3.92 -6.22
N ALA A 26 -3.09 2.96 -5.72
CA ALA A 26 -4.55 2.99 -5.86
C ALA A 26 -5.18 4.21 -5.19
N HIS A 27 -4.86 4.49 -3.92
CA HIS A 27 -5.37 5.69 -3.24
C HIS A 27 -5.03 6.99 -4.00
N LEU A 28 -3.83 7.08 -4.57
CA LEU A 28 -3.41 8.22 -5.39
C LEU A 28 -4.16 8.35 -6.73
N ARG A 29 -4.87 7.32 -7.22
CA ARG A 29 -5.72 7.43 -8.43
C ARG A 29 -7.05 8.09 -8.11
N ASP A 30 -7.54 7.89 -6.90
CA ASP A 30 -8.84 8.37 -6.46
C ASP A 30 -8.75 9.72 -5.75
N ALA A 31 -7.56 10.08 -5.24
CA ALA A 31 -7.29 11.37 -4.61
C ALA A 31 -7.24 12.54 -5.61
N ASP A 32 -7.69 13.71 -5.18
CA ASP A 32 -7.58 14.96 -5.94
C ASP A 32 -6.20 15.63 -5.74
N LEU A 33 -5.13 14.86 -5.95
CA LEU A 33 -3.74 15.32 -5.82
C LEU A 33 -3.12 15.59 -7.20
N SER A 34 -2.59 16.81 -7.37
CA SER A 34 -1.81 17.19 -8.54
C SER A 34 -0.33 17.29 -8.18
N PHE A 35 0.55 16.84 -9.09
CA PHE A 35 2.00 16.95 -8.93
C PHE A 35 2.54 18.12 -9.77
N PRO A 36 3.58 18.85 -9.30
CA PRO A 36 4.33 18.62 -8.06
C PRO A 36 3.51 18.86 -6.80
N ALA A 37 3.76 18.07 -5.75
CA ALA A 37 3.02 18.10 -4.48
C ALA A 37 3.99 18.08 -3.30
N THR A 38 3.68 18.85 -2.25
CA THR A 38 4.47 18.81 -1.02
C THR A 38 4.07 17.62 -0.15
N LYS A 39 4.99 17.20 0.74
CA LYS A 39 4.70 16.17 1.72
C LYS A 39 3.54 16.57 2.63
N ASP A 40 3.45 17.84 3.02
CA ASP A 40 2.34 18.36 3.82
C ASP A 40 1.00 18.28 3.06
N ASP A 41 0.97 18.58 1.76
CA ASP A 41 -0.25 18.44 0.95
C ASP A 41 -0.69 16.97 0.85
N ILE A 42 0.26 16.06 0.64
CA ILE A 42 -0.01 14.62 0.58
C ILE A 42 -0.47 14.09 1.94
N GLU A 43 0.14 14.56 3.05
CA GLU A 43 -0.24 14.16 4.39
C GLU A 43 -1.64 14.69 4.77
N ALA A 44 -1.97 15.92 4.39
CA ALA A 44 -3.29 16.49 4.60
C ALA A 44 -4.38 15.71 3.87
N GLU A 45 -4.12 15.30 2.63
CA GLU A 45 -5.09 14.58 1.81
C GLU A 45 -5.16 13.09 2.15
N LEU A 46 -4.01 12.41 2.23
CA LEU A 46 -3.93 10.94 2.30
C LEU A 46 -3.24 10.40 3.56
N GLY A 47 -2.70 11.25 4.43
CA GLY A 47 -1.93 10.80 5.60
C GLY A 47 -2.73 9.95 6.59
N HIS A 48 -4.06 10.06 6.58
CA HIS A 48 -4.98 9.30 7.41
C HIS A 48 -5.36 7.92 6.82
N GLU A 49 -5.09 7.69 5.54
CA GLU A 49 -5.42 6.44 4.87
C GLU A 49 -4.62 5.26 5.45
N ARG A 50 -5.32 4.15 5.69
CA ARG A 50 -4.72 2.92 6.21
C ARG A 50 -4.22 2.09 5.05
N ILE A 51 -2.91 1.96 4.92
CA ILE A 51 -2.27 1.23 3.83
C ILE A 51 -1.95 -0.20 4.29
N PRO A 52 -2.55 -1.24 3.68
CA PRO A 52 -2.18 -2.63 3.95
C PRO A 52 -0.72 -2.85 3.57
N TYR A 53 0.08 -3.47 4.44
CA TYR A 53 1.51 -3.72 4.15
C TYR A 53 1.88 -5.21 4.05
N ASP A 54 0.96 -6.12 4.40
CA ASP A 54 1.13 -7.56 4.28
C ASP A 54 -0.19 -8.33 4.07
N VAL A 55 -0.06 -9.62 3.77
CA VAL A 55 -1.19 -10.53 3.54
C VAL A 55 -1.94 -10.93 4.81
N HIS A 56 -1.48 -10.53 5.99
CA HIS A 56 -2.06 -10.90 7.28
C HIS A 56 -3.13 -9.91 7.75
N GLY A 57 -3.43 -8.89 6.93
CA GLY A 57 -4.42 -7.87 7.24
C GLY A 57 -3.87 -6.76 8.12
N ASN A 58 -2.55 -6.63 8.24
CA ASN A 58 -1.95 -5.51 8.94
C ASN A 58 -1.86 -4.28 8.03
N ASP A 59 -2.16 -3.11 8.61
CA ASP A 59 -2.11 -1.82 7.93
C ASP A 59 -1.38 -0.76 8.77
N VAL A 60 -0.95 0.30 8.10
CA VAL A 60 -0.18 1.42 8.68
C VAL A 60 -0.70 2.73 8.09
N PRO A 61 -0.83 3.83 8.86
CA PRO A 61 -1.27 5.08 8.27
C PRO A 61 -0.19 5.63 7.34
N LEU A 62 -0.58 6.20 6.19
CA LEU A 62 0.39 6.71 5.22
C LEU A 62 1.31 7.80 5.82
N SER A 63 0.79 8.61 6.74
CA SER A 63 1.57 9.62 7.48
C SER A 63 2.80 9.02 8.20
N GLU A 64 2.69 7.81 8.73
CA GLU A 64 3.82 7.12 9.39
C GLU A 64 4.93 6.76 8.39
N MET A 65 4.57 6.42 7.15
CA MET A 65 5.55 6.16 6.09
C MET A 65 6.15 7.45 5.53
N LEU A 66 5.35 8.51 5.40
CA LEU A 66 5.80 9.84 4.96
C LEU A 66 6.76 10.49 5.96
N ALA A 67 6.58 10.23 7.27
CA ALA A 67 7.49 10.71 8.31
C ALA A 67 8.94 10.21 8.13
N GLU A 68 9.10 9.01 7.59
CA GLU A 68 10.40 8.40 7.28
C GLU A 68 11.03 8.93 5.97
N VAL A 69 10.28 9.67 5.16
CA VAL A 69 10.76 10.25 3.90
C VAL A 69 11.35 11.65 4.16
N PRO A 70 12.66 11.87 3.88
CA PRO A 70 13.30 13.17 4.11
C PRO A 70 12.92 14.22 3.07
N THR A 71 12.43 13.80 1.90
CA THR A 71 12.00 14.68 0.81
C THR A 71 10.74 15.45 1.21
N ALA A 72 10.73 16.75 0.94
CA ALA A 72 9.62 17.65 1.27
C ALA A 72 8.65 17.91 0.10
N GLU A 73 9.08 17.69 -1.14
CA GLU A 73 8.29 17.91 -2.35
C GLU A 73 8.62 16.83 -3.38
N PHE A 74 7.60 16.37 -4.10
CA PHE A 74 7.73 15.32 -5.11
C PHE A 74 7.30 15.87 -6.47
N ASP A 75 8.14 15.70 -7.48
CA ASP A 75 7.87 16.17 -8.85
C ASP A 75 6.82 15.30 -9.55
N SER A 76 6.66 14.05 -9.10
CA SER A 76 5.72 13.10 -9.69
C SER A 76 5.24 12.05 -8.70
N ARG A 77 4.08 11.46 -9.02
CA ARG A 77 3.56 10.27 -8.34
C ARG A 77 4.56 9.13 -8.25
N GLN A 78 5.28 8.85 -9.35
CA GLN A 78 6.26 7.77 -9.36
C GLN A 78 7.43 8.05 -8.41
N GLU A 79 7.84 9.31 -8.28
CA GLU A 79 8.88 9.70 -7.31
C GLU A 79 8.42 9.43 -5.87
N LEU A 80 7.21 9.85 -5.51
CA LEU A 80 6.62 9.57 -4.19
C LEU A 80 6.63 8.07 -3.88
N LEU A 81 6.14 7.23 -4.79
CA LEU A 81 6.08 5.78 -4.61
C LEU A 81 7.47 5.15 -4.45
N ASN A 82 8.44 5.61 -5.23
CA ASN A 82 9.83 5.13 -5.12
C ASN A 82 10.42 5.47 -3.75
N GLN A 83 10.14 6.66 -3.22
CA GLN A 83 10.64 7.09 -1.91
C GLN A 83 9.96 6.34 -0.76
N LEU A 84 8.66 6.01 -0.89
CA LEU A 84 7.91 5.22 0.09
C LEU A 84 8.27 3.73 0.11
N HIS A 85 8.85 3.20 -0.96
CA HIS A 85 9.16 1.78 -1.06
C HIS A 85 10.05 1.29 0.10
N LYS A 86 11.12 2.04 0.43
CA LYS A 86 12.04 1.68 1.51
C LYS A 86 11.40 1.75 2.91
N PRO A 87 10.67 2.82 3.29
CA PRO A 87 9.88 2.87 4.52
C PRO A 87 8.96 1.65 4.68
N PHE A 88 8.16 1.33 3.68
CA PHE A 88 7.27 0.16 3.74
C PHE A 88 8.03 -1.16 3.91
N GLU A 89 9.13 -1.36 3.17
CA GLU A 89 9.95 -2.55 3.33
C GLU A 89 10.55 -2.68 4.74
N ALA A 90 11.06 -1.57 5.29
CA ALA A 90 11.62 -1.54 6.63
C ALA A 90 10.55 -1.83 7.68
N TYR A 91 9.39 -1.17 7.57
CA TYR A 91 8.26 -1.38 8.45
C TYR A 91 7.79 -2.84 8.43
N ARG A 92 7.64 -3.42 7.22
CA ARG A 92 7.24 -4.82 7.06
C ARG A 92 8.24 -5.76 7.73
N ARG A 93 9.55 -5.57 7.54
CA ARG A 93 10.57 -6.43 8.16
C ARG A 93 10.51 -6.37 9.69
N ASN A 94 10.34 -5.18 10.25
CA ASN A 94 10.30 -4.97 11.70
C ASN A 94 9.03 -5.55 12.35
N ASN A 95 7.89 -5.44 11.68
CA ASN A 95 6.59 -5.83 12.26
C ASN A 95 6.15 -7.26 11.89
N SER A 96 6.60 -7.80 10.75
CA SER A 96 6.22 -9.16 10.32
C SER A 96 7.15 -10.25 10.87
N GLY A 97 8.42 -9.93 11.14
CA GLY A 97 9.43 -10.89 11.60
C GLY A 97 9.33 -11.28 13.08
N GLY A 98 8.74 -10.43 13.91
CA GLY A 98 8.66 -10.63 15.36
C GLY A 98 7.74 -11.79 15.79
N VAL A 99 6.63 -12.00 15.07
CA VAL A 99 5.62 -12.99 15.44
C VAL A 99 6.12 -14.43 15.22
N VAL A 100 6.89 -14.68 14.15
CA VAL A 100 7.44 -16.01 13.86
C VAL A 100 8.62 -16.37 14.78
N ALA A 101 9.45 -15.39 15.16
CA ALA A 101 10.57 -15.61 16.06
C ALA A 101 10.11 -15.93 17.51
N GLN A 102 9.01 -15.33 17.96
CA GLN A 102 8.50 -15.54 19.32
C GLN A 102 7.83 -16.90 19.53
N VAL A 103 7.19 -17.48 18.51
CA VAL A 103 6.58 -18.83 18.62
C VAL A 103 7.66 -19.92 18.60
N ARG A 104 8.77 -19.69 17.89
CA ARG A 104 9.86 -20.67 17.77
C ARG A 104 10.70 -20.84 19.04
N SER A 105 10.63 -19.88 19.99
CA SER A 105 11.32 -19.98 21.29
C SER A 105 10.59 -20.86 22.31
N LEU A 106 9.36 -21.31 22.01
CA LEU A 106 8.54 -22.14 22.90
C LEU A 106 8.49 -23.62 22.49
N LEU A 107 9.19 -24.02 21.42
CA LEU A 107 9.32 -25.42 21.03
C LEU A 107 10.60 -26.01 21.65
N PRO A 108 10.50 -27.03 22.53
CA PRO A 108 11.67 -27.80 22.92
C PRO A 108 12.16 -28.59 21.70
N PHE A 109 13.48 -28.59 21.49
CA PHE A 109 14.15 -29.30 20.40
C PHE A 109 13.88 -30.81 20.44
#